data_AF-A0A9D8AIN7-F1
#
_entry.id   AF-A0A9D8AIN7-F1
#
_cell.length_a   1.000
_cell.length_b   1.000
_cell.length_c   1.000
_cell.angle_alpha   90.00
_cell.angle_beta   90.00
_cell.angle_gamma   90.00
#
_symmetry.space_group_name_H-M   'P 1'
#
loop_
_entity.id
_entity.type
_entity.pdbx_description
1 polymer ?
#
loop_
_entity_poly.entity_id
_entity_poly.type
_entity_poly.pdbx_seq_one_letter_code
_entity_poly.pdbx_strand_id
1 'polypeptide(L)'
;MKENDVLRTIDANLNRLREGLRVCEDVTRFILEDKDSTARLKDIRHDVFKAVSDSTKLAYSSLLSSRDSINDVGKESISLELKRRDPLDILNANFQRAKESVRVLEEFSKIVDADLAQRFKGIRFYIYNIEKVLIEKLQSTGNIR
;
A
#
# COMPACT_ATOMS: atom_id res chain seq x y z
N MET A 1 5.15 -13.10 -21.73
CA MET A 1 4.57 -12.88 -20.39
C MET A 1 3.25 -13.61 -20.37
N LYS A 2 3.03 -14.53 -19.44
CA LYS A 2 1.72 -15.19 -19.31
C LYS A 2 0.77 -14.24 -18.60
N GLU A 3 -0.51 -14.23 -18.97
CA GLU A 3 -1.54 -13.43 -18.32
C GLU A 3 -1.56 -13.64 -16.78
N ASN A 4 -1.28 -14.88 -16.36
CA ASN A 4 -1.12 -15.26 -14.97
C ASN A 4 0.00 -14.50 -14.23
N ASP A 5 1.10 -14.15 -14.92
CA ASP A 5 2.23 -13.42 -14.32
C ASP A 5 1.84 -11.98 -13.95
N VAL A 6 1.01 -11.34 -14.78
CA VAL A 6 0.47 -10.00 -14.54
C VAL A 6 -0.49 -10.03 -13.36
N LEU A 7 -1.43 -10.97 -13.34
CA LEU A 7 -2.41 -11.10 -12.27
C LEU A 7 -1.74 -11.43 -10.92
N ARG A 8 -0.76 -12.34 -10.91
CA ARG A 8 0.02 -12.65 -9.69
C ARG A 8 0.78 -11.43 -9.18
N THR A 9 1.36 -10.64 -10.08
CA THR A 9 2.05 -9.40 -9.70
C THR A 9 1.09 -8.38 -9.09
N ILE A 10 -0.10 -8.23 -9.68
CA ILE A 10 -1.15 -7.35 -9.16
C ILE A 10 -1.63 -7.84 -7.78
N ASP A 11 -1.93 -9.12 -7.61
CA ASP A 11 -2.38 -9.70 -6.33
C ASP A 11 -1.35 -9.46 -5.21
N ALA A 12 -0.08 -9.77 -5.48
CA ALA A 12 1.00 -9.61 -4.51
C ALA A 12 1.15 -8.14 -4.06
N ASN A 13 1.08 -7.18 -5.00
CA ASN A 13 1.24 -5.77 -4.67
C ASN A 13 -0.03 -5.14 -4.09
N LEU A 14 -1.22 -5.65 -4.39
CA LEU A 14 -2.45 -5.28 -3.68
C LEU A 14 -2.36 -5.65 -2.21
N ASN A 15 -1.87 -6.84 -1.91
CA ASN A 15 -1.67 -7.29 -0.53
C ASN A 15 -0.65 -6.39 0.20
N ARG A 16 0.53 -6.18 -0.39
CA ARG A 16 1.59 -5.33 0.19
C ARG A 16 1.13 -3.89 0.42
N LEU A 17 0.39 -3.30 -0.51
CA LEU A 17 -0.18 -1.97 -0.36
C LEU A 17 -1.14 -1.90 0.83
N ARG A 18 -2.08 -2.85 0.92
CA ARG A 18 -3.09 -2.87 1.98
C ARG A 18 -2.48 -3.08 3.37
N GLU A 19 -1.48 -3.95 3.48
CA GLU A 19 -0.75 -4.19 4.73
C GLU A 19 0.08 -2.97 5.15
N GLY A 20 0.84 -2.36 4.22
CA GLY A 20 1.58 -1.13 4.52
C GLY A 20 0.68 -0.01 5.02
N LEU A 21 -0.45 0.22 4.35
CA LEU A 21 -1.44 1.21 4.79
C LEU A 21 -2.11 0.82 6.12
N ARG A 22 -2.33 -0.46 6.39
CA ARG A 22 -2.90 -0.94 7.67
C ARG A 22 -1.98 -0.60 8.83
N VAL A 23 -0.68 -0.83 8.68
CA VAL A 23 0.31 -0.51 9.71
C VAL A 23 0.34 0.99 9.97
N CYS A 24 0.35 1.82 8.92
CA CYS A 24 0.26 3.27 9.09
C CYS A 24 -1.02 3.68 9.84
N GLU A 25 -2.18 3.11 9.48
CA GLU A 25 -3.47 3.41 10.11
C GLU A 25 -3.47 3.05 11.60
N ASP A 26 -2.87 1.92 11.98
CA ASP A 26 -2.79 1.51 13.37
C ASP A 26 -1.81 2.37 14.18
N VAL A 27 -0.69 2.80 13.59
CA VAL A 27 0.19 3.79 14.23
C VAL A 27 -0.56 5.10 14.46
N THR A 28 -1.27 5.63 13.46
CA THR A 28 -2.03 6.87 13.64
C THR A 28 -3.17 6.71 14.64
N ARG A 29 -3.80 5.54 14.70
CA ARG A 29 -4.95 5.29 15.57
C ARG A 29 -4.55 5.08 17.03
N PHE A 30 -3.56 4.23 17.28
CA PHE A 30 -3.28 3.72 18.62
C PHE A 30 -2.07 4.37 19.27
N ILE A 31 -1.14 4.92 18.49
CA ILE A 31 0.06 5.57 19.03
C ILE A 31 -0.12 7.08 19.02
N LEU A 32 -0.55 7.64 17.88
CA LEU A 32 -0.71 9.09 17.73
C LEU A 32 -2.09 9.58 18.13
N GLU A 33 -3.06 8.67 18.30
CA GLU A 33 -4.48 8.96 18.56
C GLU A 33 -5.08 10.02 17.60
N ASP A 34 -4.55 10.07 16.37
CA ASP A 34 -4.89 11.07 15.37
C ASP A 34 -6.06 10.61 14.51
N LYS A 35 -7.26 11.05 14.89
CA LYS A 35 -8.51 10.69 14.22
C LYS A 35 -8.52 11.06 12.74
N ASP A 36 -7.97 12.23 12.39
CA ASP A 36 -8.01 12.74 11.02
C ASP A 36 -7.15 11.90 10.08
N SER A 37 -5.89 11.63 10.47
CA SER A 37 -5.00 10.80 9.67
C SER A 37 -5.47 9.35 9.61
N THR A 38 -6.04 8.83 10.70
CA THR A 38 -6.64 7.49 10.74
C THR A 38 -7.80 7.37 9.74
N ALA A 39 -8.70 8.36 9.69
CA ALA A 39 -9.81 8.37 8.76
C ALA A 39 -9.31 8.40 7.30
N ARG A 40 -8.35 9.27 6.99
CA ARG A 40 -7.81 9.38 5.63
C ARG A 40 -7.09 8.11 5.18
N LEU A 41 -6.34 7.43 6.05
CA LEU A 41 -5.70 6.14 5.73
C LEU A 41 -6.73 5.03 5.49
N LYS A 42 -7.82 5.03 6.27
CA LYS A 42 -8.95 4.13 6.05
C LYS A 42 -9.63 4.40 4.70
N ASP A 43 -9.80 5.66 4.32
CA ASP A 43 -10.37 6.05 3.02
C ASP A 43 -9.50 5.57 1.87
N ILE A 44 -8.17 5.75 1.95
CA ILE A 44 -7.23 5.22 0.93
C ILE A 44 -7.40 3.70 0.78
N ARG A 45 -7.50 2.96 1.90
CA ARG A 45 -7.70 1.50 1.86
C ARG A 45 -9.04 1.12 1.19
N HIS A 46 -10.10 1.89 1.44
CA HIS A 46 -11.37 1.70 0.77
C HIS A 46 -11.29 2.03 -0.73
N ASP A 47 -10.59 3.09 -1.12
CA ASP A 47 -10.38 3.46 -2.53
C ASP A 47 -9.60 2.37 -3.29
N VAL A 48 -8.59 1.77 -2.66
CA VAL A 48 -7.86 0.62 -3.22
C VAL A 48 -8.81 -0.56 -3.46
N PHE A 49 -9.64 -0.90 -2.47
CA PHE A 49 -10.62 -1.99 -2.61
C PHE A 49 -11.62 -1.70 -3.73
N LYS A 50 -12.17 -0.48 -3.74
CA LYS A 50 -13.15 -0.04 -4.73
C LYS A 50 -12.56 -0.02 -6.15
N ALA A 51 -11.32 0.44 -6.32
CA ALA A 51 -10.65 0.44 -7.61
C ALA A 51 -10.57 -0.96 -8.20
N VAL A 52 -10.25 -1.97 -7.38
CA VAL A 52 -10.18 -3.37 -7.83
C VAL A 52 -11.57 -3.95 -8.05
N SER A 53 -12.53 -3.74 -7.13
CA SER A 53 -13.88 -4.31 -7.25
C SER A 53 -14.67 -3.75 -8.43
N ASP A 54 -14.43 -2.49 -8.79
CA ASP A 54 -15.09 -1.83 -9.92
C ASP A 54 -14.51 -2.27 -11.28
N SER A 55 -13.32 -2.89 -11.30
CA SER A 55 -12.72 -3.32 -12.56
C SER A 55 -13.39 -4.59 -13.09
N THR A 56 -14.02 -4.49 -14.26
CA THR A 56 -14.61 -5.63 -14.96
C THR A 56 -13.56 -6.59 -15.52
N LYS A 57 -12.29 -6.18 -15.54
CA LYS A 57 -11.16 -6.93 -16.09
C LYS A 57 -10.32 -7.62 -15.02
N LEU A 58 -10.47 -7.23 -13.75
CA LEU A 58 -9.82 -7.89 -12.61
C LEU A 58 -10.86 -8.56 -11.72
N ALA A 59 -11.23 -9.79 -12.06
CA ALA A 59 -12.01 -10.61 -11.15
C ALA A 59 -11.17 -11.02 -9.94
N TYR A 60 -11.74 -10.87 -8.73
CA TYR A 60 -11.07 -11.30 -7.49
C TYR A 60 -10.71 -12.78 -7.49
N SER A 61 -11.56 -13.63 -8.09
CA SER A 61 -11.28 -15.06 -8.27
C SER A 61 -10.02 -15.32 -9.09
N SER A 62 -9.80 -14.53 -10.14
CA SER A 62 -8.61 -14.62 -10.98
C SER A 62 -7.34 -14.25 -10.21
N LEU A 63 -7.39 -13.17 -9.42
CA LEU A 63 -6.28 -12.77 -8.53
C LEU A 63 -5.95 -13.89 -7.54
N LEU A 64 -6.96 -14.45 -6.88
CA LEU A 64 -6.78 -15.53 -5.91
C LEU A 64 -6.19 -16.79 -6.57
N SER A 65 -6.66 -17.15 -7.78
CA SER A 65 -6.16 -18.31 -8.52
C SER A 65 -4.71 -18.15 -9.00
N SER A 66 -4.25 -16.91 -9.19
CA SER A 66 -2.88 -16.59 -9.60
C SER A 66 -1.87 -16.57 -8.44
N ARG A 67 -2.36 -16.58 -7.20
CA ARG A 67 -1.53 -16.46 -6.01
C ARG A 67 -0.67 -17.70 -5.82
N ASP A 68 0.62 -17.49 -5.66
CA ASP A 68 1.60 -18.55 -5.46
C ASP A 68 2.66 -18.11 -4.44
N SER A 69 2.16 -17.81 -3.22
CA SER A 69 2.99 -17.37 -2.10
C SER A 69 3.97 -18.42 -1.62
N ILE A 70 3.81 -19.70 -2.00
CA ILE A 70 4.71 -20.81 -1.62
C ILE A 70 5.96 -20.85 -2.51
N ASN A 71 5.86 -20.44 -3.78
CA ASN A 71 7.00 -20.48 -4.70
C ASN A 71 7.50 -19.08 -5.10
N ASP A 72 6.98 -18.01 -4.49
CA ASP A 72 7.54 -16.66 -4.64
C ASP A 72 9.03 -16.60 -4.23
N VAL A 73 9.87 -16.02 -5.08
CA VAL A 73 11.29 -15.76 -4.81
C VAL A 73 11.43 -14.50 -3.95
N GLY A 74 12.40 -14.47 -3.03
CA GLY A 74 12.65 -13.30 -2.17
C GLY A 74 11.81 -13.25 -0.89
N LYS A 75 11.41 -14.41 -0.36
CA LYS A 75 10.66 -14.55 0.90
C LYS A 75 11.46 -14.25 2.16
N GLU A 76 12.78 -14.35 2.07
CA GLU A 76 13.64 -14.17 3.23
C GLU A 76 13.68 -12.69 3.60
N SER A 77 13.22 -12.38 4.81
CA SER A 77 13.39 -11.05 5.38
C SER A 77 14.87 -10.75 5.53
N ILE A 78 15.28 -9.60 5.00
CA ILE A 78 16.63 -9.09 5.18
C ILE A 78 16.75 -8.66 6.64
N SER A 79 17.89 -8.92 7.29
CA SER A 79 18.15 -8.56 8.71
C SER A 79 17.90 -7.08 9.05
N LEU A 80 17.94 -6.20 8.05
CA LEU A 80 17.58 -4.77 8.14
C LEU A 80 16.07 -4.52 8.36
N GLU A 81 15.17 -5.45 7.97
CA GLU A 81 13.74 -5.35 8.24
C GLU A 81 13.39 -5.57 9.73
N LEU A 82 14.30 -6.18 10.51
CA LEU A 82 14.05 -6.65 11.87
C LEU A 82 14.25 -5.58 12.96
N LYS A 83 14.73 -4.38 12.61
CA LYS A 83 14.93 -3.29 13.57
C LYS A 83 14.09 -2.08 13.18
N ARG A 84 13.27 -1.63 14.13
CA ARG A 84 12.54 -0.35 14.08
C ARG A 84 12.88 0.41 15.34
N ARG A 85 13.19 1.70 15.19
CA ARG A 85 13.63 2.53 16.33
C ARG A 85 12.45 3.14 17.07
N ASP A 86 11.47 3.62 16.34
CA ASP A 86 10.35 4.40 16.86
C ASP A 86 9.15 4.33 15.88
N PRO A 87 7.97 4.86 16.26
CA PRO A 87 6.79 4.88 15.39
C PRO A 87 6.99 5.65 14.07
N LEU A 88 7.89 6.65 14.03
CA LEU A 88 8.20 7.41 12.82
C LEU A 88 8.94 6.53 11.80
N ASP A 89 9.88 5.71 12.26
CA ASP A 89 10.59 4.72 11.46
C ASP A 89 9.63 3.66 10.89
N ILE A 90 8.64 3.22 11.68
CA ILE A 90 7.57 2.33 11.23
C ILE A 90 6.73 3.00 10.13
N LEU A 91 6.31 4.26 10.33
CA LEU A 91 5.53 5.00 9.35
C LEU A 91 6.30 5.17 8.03
N ASN A 92 7.54 5.65 8.09
CA ASN A 92 8.38 5.88 6.91
C ASN A 92 8.55 4.58 6.10
N ALA A 93 8.86 3.48 6.76
CA ALA A 93 9.05 2.20 6.09
C ALA A 93 7.76 1.70 5.42
N ASN A 94 6.61 1.83 6.10
CA ASN A 94 5.35 1.33 5.57
C ASN A 94 4.75 2.24 4.50
N PHE A 95 4.93 3.56 4.58
CA PHE A 95 4.63 4.46 3.47
C PHE A 95 5.51 4.15 2.27
N GLN A 96 6.81 3.91 2.43
CA GLN A 96 7.67 3.54 1.32
C GLN A 96 7.21 2.24 0.64
N ARG A 97 6.90 1.20 1.42
CA ARG A 97 6.33 -0.06 0.89
C ARG A 97 5.00 0.17 0.16
N ALA A 98 4.11 1.00 0.71
CA ALA A 98 2.86 1.35 0.08
C ALA A 98 3.07 2.08 -1.25
N LYS A 99 3.98 3.07 -1.29
CA LYS A 99 4.34 3.85 -2.49
C LYS A 99 4.92 2.98 -3.59
N GLU A 100 5.82 2.05 -3.25
CA GLU A 100 6.38 1.07 -4.19
C GLU A 100 5.29 0.14 -4.73
N SER A 101 4.45 -0.40 -3.85
CA SER A 101 3.38 -1.33 -4.22
C SER A 101 2.37 -0.66 -5.16
N VAL A 102 1.90 0.55 -4.83
CA VAL A 102 0.93 1.27 -5.69
C VAL A 102 1.57 1.68 -7.03
N ARG A 103 2.88 1.94 -7.07
CA ARG A 103 3.59 2.22 -8.33
C ARG A 103 3.62 0.98 -9.22
N VAL A 104 3.87 -0.20 -8.66
CA VAL A 104 3.79 -1.46 -9.41
C VAL A 104 2.36 -1.69 -9.91
N LEU A 105 1.35 -1.48 -9.06
CA LEU A 105 -0.05 -1.60 -9.46
C LEU A 105 -0.43 -0.64 -10.59
N GLU A 106 0.02 0.61 -10.53
CA GLU A 106 -0.19 1.58 -11.61
C GLU A 106 0.39 1.07 -12.94
N GLU A 107 1.65 0.61 -12.94
CA GLU A 107 2.32 0.18 -14.18
C GLU A 107 1.74 -1.12 -14.74
N PHE A 108 1.53 -2.14 -13.90
CA PHE A 108 0.98 -3.42 -14.35
C PHE A 108 -0.50 -3.31 -14.77
N SER A 109 -1.25 -2.39 -14.17
CA SER A 109 -2.63 -2.13 -14.59
C SER A 109 -2.69 -1.53 -15.99
N LYS A 110 -1.67 -0.82 -16.49
CA LYS A 110 -1.69 -0.31 -17.89
C LYS A 110 -1.80 -1.42 -18.93
N ILE A 111 -1.37 -2.63 -18.58
CA ILE A 111 -1.46 -3.81 -19.45
C ILE A 111 -2.90 -4.37 -19.48
N VAL A 112 -3.63 -4.25 -18.36
CA VAL A 112 -4.95 -4.87 -18.17
C VAL A 112 -6.08 -3.85 -18.40
N ASP A 113 -5.98 -2.71 -17.73
CA ASP A 113 -7.03 -1.71 -17.57
C ASP A 113 -6.42 -0.30 -17.33
N ALA A 114 -6.47 0.55 -18.38
CA ALA A 114 -5.92 1.91 -18.33
C ALA A 114 -6.66 2.81 -17.31
N ASP A 115 -7.96 2.59 -17.10
CA ASP A 115 -8.73 3.37 -16.13
C ASP A 115 -8.31 2.99 -14.71
N LEU A 116 -8.07 1.70 -14.46
CA LEU A 116 -7.53 1.23 -13.20
C LEU A 116 -6.12 1.78 -12.94
N ALA A 117 -5.26 1.82 -13.97
CA ALA A 117 -3.94 2.44 -13.85
C ALA A 117 -4.05 3.91 -13.43
N GLN A 118 -5.00 4.66 -14.01
CA GLN A 118 -5.23 6.06 -13.66
C GLN A 118 -5.78 6.21 -12.22
N ARG A 119 -6.61 5.29 -11.74
CA ARG A 119 -7.04 5.24 -10.33
C ARG A 119 -5.87 4.99 -9.38
N PHE A 120 -4.99 4.02 -9.68
CA PHE A 120 -3.80 3.78 -8.86
C PHE A 120 -2.82 4.94 -8.86
N LYS A 121 -2.68 5.66 -9.99
CA LYS A 121 -1.95 6.92 -10.02
C LYS A 121 -2.53 7.93 -9.03
N GLY A 122 -3.86 8.11 -9.03
CA GLY A 122 -4.55 8.99 -8.07
C GLY A 122 -4.29 8.59 -6.61
N ILE A 123 -4.46 7.30 -6.29
CA ILE A 123 -4.18 6.74 -4.96
C ILE A 123 -2.72 7.01 -4.55
N ARG A 124 -1.76 6.82 -5.46
CA ARG A 124 -0.34 7.09 -5.19
C ARG A 124 -0.08 8.54 -4.80
N PHE A 125 -0.67 9.50 -5.51
CA PHE A 125 -0.55 10.91 -5.14
C PHE A 125 -1.23 11.23 -3.80
N TYR A 126 -2.35 10.57 -3.50
CA TYR A 126 -2.99 10.75 -2.20
C TYR A 126 -2.14 10.21 -1.05
N ILE A 127 -1.45 9.06 -1.25
CA ILE A 127 -0.46 8.51 -0.32
C ILE A 127 0.69 9.49 -0.07
N TYR A 128 1.22 10.14 -1.11
CA TYR A 128 2.28 11.15 -0.96
C TYR A 128 1.82 12.34 -0.11
N ASN A 129 0.58 12.79 -0.30
CA ASN A 129 0.04 13.91 0.45
C ASN A 129 -0.11 13.57 1.94
N ILE A 130 -0.72 12.42 2.26
CA ILE A 130 -0.90 12.04 3.66
C ILE A 130 0.42 11.77 4.38
N GLU A 131 1.39 11.15 3.70
CA GLU A 131 2.74 10.97 4.26
C GLU A 131 3.34 12.33 4.64
N LYS A 132 3.32 13.29 3.71
CA LYS A 132 3.84 14.65 3.98
C LYS A 132 3.15 15.29 5.18
N VAL A 133 1.82 15.32 5.20
CA VAL A 133 1.03 15.94 6.29
C VAL A 133 1.36 15.29 7.64
N LEU A 134 1.46 13.95 7.68
CA LEU A 134 1.71 13.23 8.92
C LEU A 134 3.13 13.50 9.43
N ILE A 135 4.13 13.50 8.55
CA ILE A 135 5.52 13.77 8.92
C ILE A 135 5.70 15.22 9.42
N GLU A 136 5.09 16.20 8.75
CA GLU A 136 5.09 17.60 9.20
C GLU A 136 4.41 17.75 10.58
N LYS A 137 3.31 17.02 10.81
CA LYS A 137 2.62 17.01 12.10
C LYS A 137 3.49 16.41 13.22
N LEU A 138 4.20 15.33 12.94
CA LEU A 138 5.10 14.69 13.91
C LEU A 138 6.30 15.56 14.25
N GLN A 139 6.87 16.26 13.27
CA GLN A 139 7.99 17.17 13.48
C GLN A 139 7.59 18.41 14.29
N SER A 140 6.38 18.94 14.07
CA SER A 140 5.89 20.15 14.75
C SER A 140 5.40 19.90 16.18
N THR A 141 4.93 18.69 16.50
CA THR A 141 4.44 18.34 17.85
C THR A 141 5.54 17.98 18.83
N GLY A 142 6.81 17.86 18.40
CA GLY A 142 7.91 17.42 19.27
C GLY A 142 7.73 16.01 19.84
N ASN A 143 6.70 15.28 19.38
CA ASN A 143 6.26 14.01 19.95
C ASN A 143 7.20 12.83 19.65
N ILE A 144 8.27 13.04 18.86
CA ILE A 144 9.25 12.00 18.56
C ILE A 144 10.64 12.66 18.42
N ARG A 145 11.38 12.69 19.53
CA ARG A 145 12.85 12.62 19.57
C ARG A 145 13.25 11.44 20.43
#